data_AF-A0A535FL82-F1
#
_entry.id   AF-A0A535FL82-F1
#
_cell.length_a   1.000
_cell.length_b   1.000
_cell.length_c   1.000
_cell.angle_alpha   90.00
_cell.angle_beta   90.00
_cell.angle_gamma   90.00
#
_symmetry.space_group_name_H-M   'P 1'
#
loop_
_entity.id
_entity.type
_entity.pdbx_description
1 polymer ?
#
loop_
_entity_poly.entity_id
_entity_poly.type
_entity_poly.pdbx_seq_one_letter_code
_entity_poly.pdbx_strand_id
1 'polypeptide(L)'
;MLSDTQTLIDAGRLIQWALRPHARPATEEEYQHLVDRYRDQVPFRECVQAICRGLGVVVTAAGQRGVVLTPDDDSVFAMTAEDYRRSGSAEDRLIDGFILVAILATFYPRAQDLEEDPLLARPPVTVEEVERTLRMLCEHLEEAARTQPDPTVQEVTAGLDEAWRAYQNRVATKTTSDGRASASTTLQMIRRAFGTLQQHGCVSIVSRNGNQAYQPTWKYQVMTQEESVARLASVVRTLIAAREV
;
A
#
# COMPACT_ATOMS: atom_id res chain seq x y z
N MET A 1 15.41 -30.62 -17.61
CA MET A 1 14.24 -31.00 -18.42
C MET A 1 13.83 -29.75 -19.18
N LEU A 2 13.83 -29.76 -20.51
CA LEU A 2 13.35 -28.59 -21.28
C LEU A 2 11.85 -28.47 -21.04
N SER A 3 11.40 -27.34 -20.47
CA SER A 3 9.97 -27.06 -20.33
C SER A 3 9.32 -27.03 -21.71
N ASP A 4 8.16 -27.68 -21.86
CA ASP A 4 7.38 -27.61 -23.09
C ASP A 4 7.07 -26.14 -23.43
N THR A 5 7.12 -25.78 -24.71
CA THR A 5 6.94 -24.39 -25.20
C THR A 5 5.63 -23.79 -24.69
N GLN A 6 4.56 -24.60 -24.64
CA GLN A 6 3.27 -24.15 -24.12
C GLN A 6 3.35 -23.75 -22.63
N THR A 7 4.13 -24.49 -21.83
CA THR A 7 4.34 -24.19 -20.40
C THR A 7 5.02 -22.85 -20.21
N LEU A 8 5.97 -22.49 -21.07
CA LEU A 8 6.64 -21.17 -21.04
C LEU A 8 5.66 -20.04 -21.40
N ILE A 9 4.84 -20.25 -22.43
CA ILE A 9 3.82 -19.28 -22.86
C ILE A 9 2.80 -19.05 -21.73
N ASP A 10 2.28 -20.12 -21.15
CA ASP A 10 1.30 -20.07 -20.07
C ASP A 10 1.87 -19.40 -18.80
N ALA A 11 3.15 -19.64 -18.51
CA ALA A 11 3.83 -18.99 -17.39
C ALA A 11 3.92 -17.47 -17.62
N GLY A 12 4.30 -17.06 -18.83
CA GLY A 12 4.27 -15.65 -19.24
C GLY A 12 2.86 -15.04 -19.18
N ARG A 13 1.82 -15.79 -19.57
CA ARG A 13 0.42 -15.36 -19.46
C ARG A 13 -0.01 -15.16 -18.02
N LEU A 14 0.35 -16.07 -17.11
CA LEU A 14 0.03 -15.92 -15.69
C LEU A 14 0.67 -14.65 -15.11
N ILE A 15 1.95 -14.40 -15.44
CA ILE A 15 2.66 -13.18 -15.03
C ILE A 15 1.97 -11.93 -15.60
N GLN A 16 1.61 -11.95 -16.89
CA GLN A 16 0.88 -10.86 -17.52
C GLN A 16 -0.45 -10.57 -16.80
N TRP A 17 -1.20 -11.62 -16.41
CA TRP A 17 -2.43 -11.47 -15.65
C TRP A 17 -2.18 -10.89 -14.26
N ALA A 18 -1.15 -11.35 -13.55
CA ALA A 18 -0.77 -10.85 -12.23
C ALA A 18 -0.35 -9.36 -12.25
N LEU A 19 0.24 -8.90 -13.36
CA LEU A 19 0.62 -7.50 -13.56
C LEU A 19 -0.58 -6.58 -13.87
N ARG A 20 -1.77 -7.11 -14.18
CA ARG A 20 -2.97 -6.31 -14.43
C ARG A 20 -3.64 -5.94 -13.09
N PRO A 21 -3.65 -4.65 -12.69
CA PRO A 21 -4.07 -4.24 -11.34
C PRO A 21 -5.49 -4.68 -10.93
N HIS A 22 -6.39 -4.80 -11.91
CA HIS A 22 -7.82 -5.04 -11.67
C HIS A 22 -8.30 -6.39 -12.18
N ALA A 23 -7.42 -7.22 -12.76
CA ALA A 23 -7.80 -8.54 -13.23
C ALA A 23 -8.11 -9.48 -12.06
N ARG A 24 -9.14 -10.32 -12.22
CA ARG A 24 -9.58 -11.26 -11.19
C ARG A 24 -9.82 -12.64 -11.80
N PRO A 25 -9.34 -13.72 -11.18
CA PRO A 25 -9.62 -15.08 -11.66
C PRO A 25 -11.13 -15.36 -11.80
N ALA A 26 -11.93 -14.90 -10.84
CA ALA A 26 -13.38 -15.10 -10.82
C ALA A 26 -14.14 -14.56 -12.05
N THR A 27 -13.55 -13.66 -12.83
CA THR A 27 -14.16 -13.08 -14.04
C THR A 27 -13.39 -13.42 -15.31
N GLU A 28 -12.25 -14.11 -15.21
CA GLU A 28 -11.32 -14.35 -16.31
C GLU A 28 -10.93 -15.84 -16.31
N GLU A 29 -11.58 -16.65 -17.14
CA GLU A 29 -11.45 -18.11 -17.14
C GLU A 29 -10.00 -18.58 -17.36
N GLU A 30 -9.28 -17.96 -18.31
CA GLU A 30 -7.86 -18.24 -18.55
C GLU A 30 -7.02 -17.96 -17.30
N TYR A 31 -7.27 -16.83 -16.62
CA TYR A 31 -6.52 -16.48 -15.42
C TYR A 31 -6.80 -17.47 -14.28
N GLN A 32 -8.07 -17.84 -14.07
CA GLN A 32 -8.45 -18.87 -13.10
C GLN A 32 -7.73 -20.19 -13.38
N HIS A 33 -7.77 -20.67 -14.62
CA HIS A 33 -7.10 -21.90 -15.02
C HIS A 33 -5.59 -21.86 -14.73
N LEU A 34 -4.92 -20.76 -15.09
CA LEU A 34 -3.47 -20.60 -14.86
C LEU A 34 -3.12 -20.51 -13.38
N VAL A 35 -3.95 -19.86 -12.55
CA VAL A 35 -3.77 -19.81 -11.09
C VAL A 35 -3.90 -21.20 -10.47
N ASP A 36 -4.93 -21.95 -10.83
CA ASP A 36 -5.12 -23.32 -10.33
C ASP A 36 -3.96 -24.22 -10.76
N ARG A 37 -3.53 -24.11 -12.01
CA ARG A 37 -2.34 -24.80 -12.50
C ARG A 37 -1.08 -24.43 -11.71
N TYR A 38 -0.85 -23.14 -11.42
CA TYR A 38 0.27 -22.70 -10.58
C TYR A 38 0.20 -23.30 -9.18
N ARG A 39 -0.99 -23.40 -8.61
CA ARG A 39 -1.21 -23.96 -7.26
C ARG A 39 -1.03 -25.47 -7.21
N ASP A 40 -1.40 -26.19 -8.27
CA ASP A 40 -1.46 -27.65 -8.25
C ASP A 40 -0.26 -28.33 -8.93
N GLN A 41 0.41 -27.68 -9.88
CA GLN A 41 1.49 -28.28 -10.67
C GLN A 41 2.86 -27.67 -10.32
N VAL A 42 3.68 -28.44 -9.58
CA VAL A 42 5.04 -28.01 -9.18
C VAL A 42 5.92 -27.57 -10.36
N PRO A 43 6.03 -28.31 -11.48
CA PRO A 43 6.89 -27.89 -12.60
C PRO A 43 6.46 -26.56 -13.24
N PHE A 44 5.16 -26.30 -13.32
CA PHE A 44 4.64 -25.03 -13.83
C PHE A 44 4.95 -23.88 -12.86
N ARG A 45 4.80 -24.12 -11.56
CA ARG A 45 5.16 -23.16 -10.51
C ARG A 45 6.64 -22.78 -10.56
N GLU A 46 7.53 -23.76 -10.67
CA GLU A 46 8.98 -23.53 -10.78
C GLU A 46 9.32 -22.72 -12.03
N CYS A 47 8.66 -23.01 -13.16
CA CYS A 47 8.81 -22.25 -14.39
C CYS A 47 8.41 -20.77 -14.21
N VAL A 48 7.23 -20.51 -13.63
CA VAL A 48 6.75 -19.15 -13.33
C VAL A 48 7.73 -18.42 -12.39
N GLN A 49 8.17 -19.08 -11.32
CA GLN A 49 9.11 -18.51 -10.37
C GLN A 49 10.47 -18.19 -10.99
N ALA A 50 10.97 -19.03 -11.90
CA ALA A 50 12.21 -18.78 -12.62
C ALA A 50 12.11 -17.54 -13.53
N ILE A 51 10.99 -17.38 -14.25
CA ILE A 51 10.74 -16.20 -15.08
C ILE A 51 10.60 -14.95 -14.21
N CYS A 52 9.81 -15.02 -13.13
CA CYS A 52 9.67 -13.93 -12.17
C CYS A 52 11.03 -13.46 -11.62
N ARG A 53 11.90 -14.40 -11.21
CA ARG A 53 13.25 -14.08 -10.74
C ARG A 53 14.08 -13.37 -11.81
N GLY A 54 13.99 -13.81 -13.08
CA GLY A 54 14.66 -13.13 -14.19
C GLY A 54 14.14 -11.71 -14.47
N LEU A 55 12.90 -11.41 -14.06
CA LEU A 55 12.27 -10.11 -14.16
C LEU A 55 12.50 -9.22 -12.91
N GLY A 56 13.14 -9.73 -11.86
CA GLY A 56 13.30 -9.04 -10.58
C GLY A 56 11.98 -8.88 -9.83
N VAL A 57 11.08 -9.87 -9.92
CA VAL A 57 9.84 -9.91 -9.13
C VAL A 57 9.70 -11.29 -8.48
N VAL A 58 8.97 -11.35 -7.38
CA VAL A 58 8.68 -12.61 -6.69
C VAL A 58 7.17 -12.82 -6.58
N VAL A 59 6.74 -14.08 -6.61
CA VAL A 59 5.34 -14.43 -6.31
C VAL A 59 5.18 -14.48 -4.79
N THR A 60 4.61 -13.42 -4.22
CA THR A 60 4.38 -13.28 -2.78
C THR A 60 3.20 -14.12 -2.30
N ALA A 61 2.14 -14.18 -3.12
CA ALA A 61 0.96 -14.98 -2.83
C ALA A 61 0.27 -15.44 -4.10
N ALA A 62 -0.36 -16.61 -4.05
CA ALA A 62 -1.21 -17.15 -5.11
C ALA A 62 -2.41 -17.88 -4.52
N GLY A 63 -3.62 -17.51 -4.93
CA GLY A 63 -4.86 -18.08 -4.41
C GLY A 63 -6.05 -17.76 -5.30
N GLN A 64 -7.26 -18.05 -4.83
CA GLN A 64 -8.50 -17.83 -5.59
C GLN A 64 -8.71 -16.35 -6.02
N ARG A 65 -8.03 -15.41 -5.36
CA ARG A 65 -8.09 -13.97 -5.66
C ARG A 65 -7.04 -13.50 -6.67
N GLY A 66 -6.17 -14.41 -7.13
CA GLY A 66 -5.14 -14.16 -8.12
C GLY A 66 -3.72 -14.39 -7.58
N VAL A 67 -2.76 -13.85 -8.32
CA VAL A 67 -1.34 -13.84 -7.96
C VAL A 67 -0.93 -12.43 -7.58
N VAL A 68 -0.23 -12.29 -6.46
CA VAL A 68 0.44 -11.05 -6.06
C VAL A 68 1.92 -11.19 -6.38
N LEU A 69 2.42 -10.24 -7.16
CA LEU A 69 3.84 -10.06 -7.43
C LEU A 69 4.36 -8.88 -6.63
N THR A 70 5.50 -9.05 -5.97
CA THR A 70 6.27 -7.95 -5.37
C THR A 70 7.58 -7.79 -6.11
N PRO A 71 7.99 -6.55 -6.44
CA PRO A 71 9.30 -6.28 -7.00
C PRO A 71 10.40 -6.49 -5.96
N ASP A 72 11.57 -6.91 -6.42
CA ASP A 72 12.81 -6.73 -5.67
C ASP A 72 13.23 -5.23 -5.68
N ASP A 73 14.09 -4.80 -4.77
CA ASP A 73 14.45 -3.37 -4.59
C ASP A 73 15.00 -2.70 -5.87
N ASP A 74 15.81 -3.41 -6.65
CA ASP A 74 16.42 -2.91 -7.90
C ASP A 74 15.59 -3.23 -9.15
N SER A 75 14.36 -3.72 -8.98
CA SER A 75 13.49 -4.12 -10.07
C SER A 75 12.97 -2.93 -10.87
N VAL A 76 12.82 -3.10 -12.18
CA VAL A 76 12.11 -2.14 -13.03
C VAL A 76 10.61 -2.02 -12.68
N PHE A 77 10.10 -2.96 -11.90
CA PHE A 77 8.74 -2.95 -11.36
C PHE A 77 8.65 -2.29 -9.97
N ALA A 78 9.80 -1.95 -9.36
CA ALA A 78 9.82 -1.23 -8.09
C ALA A 78 9.31 0.19 -8.27
N MET A 79 8.39 0.60 -7.40
CA MET A 79 7.85 1.95 -7.40
C MET A 79 8.91 2.91 -6.86
N THR A 80 9.41 3.82 -7.67
CA THR A 80 10.33 4.86 -7.19
C THR A 80 9.55 6.05 -6.61
N ALA A 81 10.23 6.89 -5.83
CA ALA A 81 9.66 8.15 -5.35
C ALA A 81 9.27 9.10 -6.51
N GLU A 82 9.98 9.01 -7.65
CA GLU A 82 9.68 9.79 -8.87
C GLU A 82 8.45 9.27 -9.60
N ASP A 83 8.26 7.94 -9.66
CA ASP A 83 7.06 7.33 -10.22
C ASP A 83 5.81 7.72 -9.41
N TYR A 84 5.92 7.69 -8.09
CA TYR A 84 4.84 8.10 -7.20
C TYR A 84 4.55 9.61 -7.31
N ARG A 85 5.60 10.43 -7.39
CA ARG A 85 5.51 11.89 -7.54
C ARG A 85 6.59 12.42 -8.47
N ARG A 86 6.15 12.75 -9.69
CA ARG A 86 7.00 13.37 -10.72
C ARG A 86 7.44 14.81 -10.41
N SER A 87 6.67 15.55 -9.61
CA SER A 87 6.97 16.95 -9.29
C SER A 87 6.54 17.35 -7.87
N GLY A 88 7.30 18.26 -7.27
CA GLY A 88 7.11 18.73 -5.90
C GLY A 88 8.43 18.82 -5.13
N SER A 89 8.37 19.31 -3.90
CA SER A 89 9.55 19.43 -3.04
C SER A 89 9.92 18.10 -2.36
N ALA A 90 11.09 18.03 -1.73
CA ALA A 90 11.44 16.92 -0.85
C ALA A 90 10.46 16.79 0.33
N GLU A 91 10.03 17.92 0.89
CA GLU A 91 9.00 17.99 1.92
C GLU A 91 7.68 17.37 1.45
N ASP A 92 7.26 17.62 0.21
CA ASP A 92 6.04 17.04 -0.34
C ASP A 92 6.13 15.49 -0.44
N ARG A 93 7.32 14.93 -0.67
CA ARG A 93 7.57 13.48 -0.68
C ARG A 93 7.57 12.88 0.72
N LEU A 94 8.12 13.57 1.71
CA LEU A 94 8.04 13.16 3.12
C LEU A 94 6.57 13.08 3.57
N ILE A 95 5.77 14.09 3.23
CA ILE A 95 4.34 14.10 3.52
C ILE A 95 3.62 12.91 2.86
N ASP A 96 3.97 12.56 1.63
CA ASP A 96 3.36 11.41 0.97
C ASP A 96 3.66 10.08 1.66
N GLY A 97 4.91 9.87 2.07
CA GLY A 97 5.29 8.70 2.86
C GLY A 97 4.48 8.63 4.15
N PHE A 98 4.34 9.75 4.86
CA PHE A 98 3.55 9.82 6.08
C PHE A 98 2.06 9.52 5.85
N ILE A 99 1.48 10.03 4.76
CA ILE A 99 0.10 9.72 4.36
C ILE A 99 -0.06 8.23 4.08
N LEU A 100 0.85 7.59 3.34
CA LEU A 100 0.75 6.15 3.02
C LEU A 100 0.80 5.28 4.27
N VAL A 101 1.69 5.60 5.22
CA VAL A 101 1.76 4.89 6.50
C VAL A 101 0.50 5.12 7.33
N ALA A 102 -0.06 6.33 7.34
CA ALA A 102 -1.31 6.61 8.04
C ALA A 102 -2.52 5.92 7.41
N ILE A 103 -2.58 5.81 6.07
CA ILE A 103 -3.60 5.00 5.37
C ILE A 103 -3.51 3.55 5.84
N LEU A 104 -2.30 2.99 5.88
CA LEU A 104 -2.07 1.63 6.33
C LEU A 104 -2.52 1.43 7.79
N ALA A 105 -2.13 2.32 8.69
CA ALA A 105 -2.54 2.27 10.09
C ALA A 105 -4.06 2.47 10.27
N THR A 106 -4.71 3.21 9.37
CA THR A 106 -6.18 3.39 9.42
C THR A 106 -6.91 2.14 8.91
N PHE A 107 -6.35 1.41 7.93
CA PHE A 107 -6.92 0.13 7.46
C PHE A 107 -6.68 -1.03 8.43
N TYR A 108 -5.53 -1.06 9.09
CA TYR A 108 -5.09 -2.11 9.98
C TYR A 108 -4.65 -1.50 11.33
N PRO A 109 -5.61 -1.08 12.17
CA PRO A 109 -5.32 -0.40 13.43
C PRO A 109 -4.62 -1.29 14.46
N ARG A 110 -4.71 -2.63 14.33
CA ARG A 110 -4.02 -3.62 15.17
C ARG A 110 -3.06 -4.45 14.33
N ALA A 111 -1.97 -4.93 14.94
CA ALA A 111 -1.02 -5.81 14.25
C ALA A 111 -1.70 -7.08 13.69
N GLN A 112 -2.59 -7.68 14.49
CA GLN A 112 -3.39 -8.83 14.09
C GLN A 112 -4.28 -8.58 12.85
N ASP A 113 -4.70 -7.33 12.58
CA ASP A 113 -5.55 -7.05 11.41
C ASP A 113 -4.81 -7.31 10.10
N LEU A 114 -3.47 -7.23 10.13
CA LEU A 114 -2.61 -7.53 8.99
C LEU A 114 -2.49 -9.04 8.74
N GLU A 115 -2.48 -9.83 9.81
CA GLU A 115 -2.28 -11.29 9.82
C GLU A 115 -3.59 -12.09 9.71
N GLU A 116 -4.71 -11.47 10.06
CA GLU A 116 -6.05 -12.05 10.03
C GLU A 116 -6.47 -12.51 8.61
N ASP A 117 -7.36 -13.52 8.57
CA ASP A 117 -7.82 -14.17 7.34
C ASP A 117 -8.23 -13.12 6.30
N PRO A 118 -7.55 -13.06 5.15
CA PRO A 118 -7.86 -12.08 4.13
C PRO A 118 -9.29 -12.21 3.56
N LEU A 119 -9.99 -13.31 3.81
CA LEU A 119 -11.41 -13.46 3.49
C LEU A 119 -12.31 -12.46 4.23
N LEU A 120 -11.88 -11.93 5.38
CA LEU A 120 -12.54 -10.84 6.08
C LEU A 120 -12.29 -9.50 5.38
N ALA A 121 -13.34 -8.95 4.77
CA ALA A 121 -13.28 -7.64 4.16
C ALA A 121 -13.11 -6.56 5.24
N ARG A 122 -12.01 -5.80 5.17
CA ARG A 122 -11.77 -4.67 6.10
C ARG A 122 -12.78 -3.55 5.88
N PRO A 123 -13.16 -2.81 6.94
CA PRO A 123 -14.03 -1.66 6.78
C PRO A 123 -13.43 -0.62 5.82
N PRO A 124 -14.24 -0.01 4.94
CA PRO A 124 -13.74 1.02 4.05
C PRO A 124 -13.53 2.34 4.80
N VAL A 125 -12.49 3.07 4.41
CA VAL A 125 -12.00 4.29 5.04
C VAL A 125 -12.22 5.50 4.14
N THR A 126 -12.63 6.64 4.71
CA THR A 126 -12.75 7.90 3.97
C THR A 126 -11.48 8.75 4.05
N VAL A 127 -11.36 9.73 3.15
CA VAL A 127 -10.25 10.71 3.16
C VAL A 127 -10.21 11.47 4.49
N GLU A 128 -11.39 11.81 5.01
CA GLU A 128 -11.56 12.58 6.25
C GLU A 128 -11.21 11.75 7.49
N GLU A 129 -11.40 10.43 7.46
CA GLU A 129 -10.93 9.52 8.50
C GLU A 129 -9.39 9.48 8.54
N VAL A 130 -8.73 9.38 7.39
CA VAL A 130 -7.26 9.42 7.30
C VAL A 130 -6.70 10.78 7.73
N GLU A 131 -7.32 11.89 7.31
CA GLU A 131 -6.94 13.23 7.76
C GLU A 131 -6.98 13.34 9.29
N ARG A 132 -8.04 12.82 9.91
CA ARG A 132 -8.18 12.81 11.38
C ARG A 132 -7.08 11.98 12.02
N THR A 133 -6.79 10.79 11.49
CA THR A 133 -5.68 9.94 11.96
C THR A 133 -4.35 10.69 11.89
N LEU A 134 -4.05 11.35 10.77
CA LEU A 134 -2.82 12.12 10.58
C LEU A 134 -2.69 13.28 11.57
N ARG A 135 -3.79 14.02 11.84
CA ARG A 135 -3.77 15.10 12.82
C ARG A 135 -3.51 14.58 14.24
N MET A 136 -4.16 13.48 14.63
CA MET A 136 -3.90 12.82 15.93
C MET A 136 -2.45 12.33 16.04
N LEU A 137 -1.90 11.77 14.96
CA LEU A 137 -0.50 11.35 14.92
C LEU A 137 0.48 12.53 15.09
N CYS A 138 0.20 13.67 14.45
CA CYS A 138 1.02 14.87 14.62
C CYS A 138 0.99 15.37 16.07
N GLU A 139 -0.18 15.42 16.71
CA GLU A 139 -0.31 15.82 18.11
C GLU A 139 0.49 14.89 19.05
N HIS A 140 0.45 13.58 18.80
CA HIS A 140 1.18 12.61 19.61
C HIS A 140 2.70 12.69 19.42
N LEU A 141 3.15 12.80 18.17
CA LEU A 141 4.58 12.95 17.85
C LEU A 141 5.13 14.27 18.38
N GLU A 142 4.33 15.33 18.40
CA GLU A 142 4.70 16.60 19.02
C GLU A 142 4.91 16.45 20.53
N GLU A 143 4.00 15.77 21.23
CA GLU A 143 4.11 15.55 22.68
C GLU A 143 5.29 14.62 23.02
N ALA A 144 5.48 13.56 22.25
CA ALA A 144 6.64 12.66 22.38
C ALA A 144 7.96 13.41 22.13
N ALA A 145 8.01 14.34 21.18
CA ALA A 145 9.22 15.13 20.92
C ALA A 145 9.55 16.13 22.05
N ARG A 146 8.56 16.57 22.85
CA ARG A 146 8.78 17.44 24.02
C ARG A 146 9.35 16.69 25.22
N THR A 147 9.09 15.39 25.31
CA THR A 147 9.49 14.51 26.40
C THR A 147 10.68 13.67 25.90
N GLN A 148 11.92 14.11 26.13
CA GLN A 148 13.16 13.51 25.56
C GLN A 148 13.10 11.99 25.32
N PRO A 149 13.34 11.48 24.08
CA PRO A 149 13.19 10.06 23.77
C PRO A 149 14.42 9.19 24.11
N ASP A 150 14.16 7.89 24.31
CA ASP A 150 15.15 6.81 24.39
C ASP A 150 15.94 6.67 23.07
N PRO A 151 17.29 6.59 23.09
CA PRO A 151 18.13 6.56 21.89
C PRO A 151 17.85 5.41 20.91
N THR A 152 17.16 4.34 21.33
CA THR A 152 16.82 3.20 20.45
C THR A 152 15.65 3.45 19.49
N VAL A 153 14.80 4.43 19.76
CA VAL A 153 13.66 4.82 18.88
C VAL A 153 14.10 5.80 17.78
N GLN A 154 15.23 6.50 17.97
CA GLN A 154 15.65 7.64 17.16
C GLN A 154 15.92 7.33 15.67
N GLU A 155 16.43 6.14 15.32
CA GLU A 155 16.83 5.85 13.94
C GLU A 155 15.63 5.61 13.00
N VAL A 156 14.56 4.97 13.50
CA VAL A 156 13.34 4.71 12.71
C VAL A 156 12.42 5.94 12.69
N THR A 157 12.47 6.79 13.73
CA THR A 157 11.63 7.99 13.81
C THR A 157 12.22 9.22 13.14
N ALA A 158 13.53 9.25 12.80
CA ALA A 158 14.16 10.44 12.21
C ALA A 158 13.44 10.95 10.94
N GLY A 159 13.06 10.05 10.01
CA GLY A 159 12.30 10.42 8.82
C GLY A 159 10.83 10.76 9.12
N LEU A 160 10.25 10.11 10.14
CA LEU A 160 8.89 10.40 10.61
C LEU A 160 8.82 11.80 11.24
N ASP A 161 9.87 12.20 11.93
CA ASP A 161 10.03 13.48 12.63
C ASP A 161 9.94 14.69 11.71
N GLU A 162 10.60 14.64 10.57
CA GLU A 162 10.51 15.68 9.55
C GLU A 162 9.14 15.67 8.88
N ALA A 163 8.59 14.48 8.62
CA ALA A 163 7.34 14.32 7.89
C ALA A 163 6.12 14.83 8.67
N TRP A 164 6.01 14.56 9.98
CA TRP A 164 4.88 15.03 10.77
C TRP A 164 4.91 16.55 10.97
N ARG A 165 6.10 17.14 11.16
CA ARG A 165 6.27 18.61 11.25
C ARG A 165 5.90 19.28 9.94
N ALA A 166 6.36 18.74 8.82
CA ALA A 166 5.98 19.21 7.49
C ALA A 166 4.46 19.13 7.27
N TYR A 167 3.83 18.02 7.65
CA TYR A 167 2.39 17.83 7.54
C TYR A 167 1.59 18.82 8.40
N GLN A 168 2.01 19.03 9.65
CA GLN A 168 1.32 19.91 10.61
C GLN A 168 1.21 21.35 10.08
N ASN A 169 2.23 21.82 9.37
CA ASN A 169 2.26 23.15 8.75
C ASN A 169 1.35 23.30 7.51
N ARG A 170 0.74 22.22 7.01
CA ARG A 170 -0.14 22.25 5.84
C ARG A 170 -1.61 22.40 6.22
N VAL A 171 -2.30 23.27 5.47
CA VAL A 171 -3.75 23.46 5.57
C VAL A 171 -4.52 22.30 4.92
N ALA A 172 -5.65 21.93 5.53
CA ALA A 172 -6.50 20.84 5.04
C ALA A 172 -7.22 21.18 3.72
N THR A 173 -7.67 22.43 3.60
CA THR A 173 -8.34 22.97 2.43
C THR A 173 -7.79 24.34 2.08
N LYS A 174 -7.71 24.61 0.77
CA LYS A 174 -7.39 25.90 0.19
C LYS A 174 -7.86 25.88 -1.25
N THR A 175 -8.50 26.95 -1.69
CA THR A 175 -8.96 27.11 -3.07
C THR A 175 -7.91 27.88 -3.86
N THR A 176 -7.62 27.46 -5.10
CA THR A 176 -6.80 28.21 -6.05
C THR A 176 -7.58 29.39 -6.62
N SER A 177 -6.90 30.31 -7.32
CA SER A 177 -7.55 31.43 -8.04
C SER A 177 -8.72 30.99 -8.91
N ASP A 178 -8.62 29.78 -9.48
CA ASP A 178 -9.59 29.23 -10.43
C ASP A 178 -10.72 28.43 -9.75
N GLY A 179 -10.89 28.54 -8.43
CA GLY A 179 -11.99 27.88 -7.70
C GLY A 179 -11.79 26.38 -7.39
N ARG A 180 -10.66 25.78 -7.82
CA ARG A 180 -10.32 24.37 -7.56
C ARG A 180 -9.64 24.21 -6.21
N ALA A 181 -9.75 23.03 -5.60
CA ALA A 181 -8.93 22.70 -4.43
C ALA A 181 -7.45 22.62 -4.82
N SER A 182 -6.57 23.26 -4.03
CA SER A 182 -5.13 23.24 -4.28
C SER A 182 -4.55 21.86 -4.04
N ALA A 183 -3.72 21.37 -4.96
CA ALA A 183 -3.06 20.06 -4.87
C ALA A 183 -2.10 19.95 -3.67
N SER A 184 -1.73 21.07 -3.07
CA SER A 184 -0.83 21.16 -1.91
C SER A 184 -1.55 21.01 -0.55
N THR A 185 -2.89 20.86 -0.54
CA THR A 185 -3.64 20.69 0.71
C THR A 185 -3.65 19.24 1.12
N THR A 186 -3.70 18.97 2.43
CA THR A 186 -3.56 17.60 2.93
C THR A 186 -4.67 16.68 2.41
N LEU A 187 -5.92 17.16 2.32
CA LEU A 187 -7.03 16.38 1.74
C LEU A 187 -6.79 16.01 0.26
N GLN A 188 -6.17 16.88 -0.55
CA GLN A 188 -5.86 16.56 -1.94
C GLN A 188 -4.69 15.58 -2.05
N MET A 189 -3.70 15.70 -1.15
CA MET A 189 -2.58 14.75 -1.09
C MET A 189 -3.06 13.36 -0.68
N ILE A 190 -3.98 13.25 0.29
CA ILE A 190 -4.61 11.98 0.69
C ILE A 190 -5.45 11.40 -0.46
N ARG A 191 -6.23 12.24 -1.17
CA ARG A 191 -6.98 11.79 -2.37
C ARG A 191 -6.06 11.25 -3.46
N ARG A 192 -4.93 11.92 -3.72
CA ARG A 192 -3.93 11.41 -4.67
C ARG A 192 -3.36 10.08 -4.22
N ALA A 193 -3.00 9.93 -2.93
CA ALA A 193 -2.48 8.66 -2.41
C ALA A 193 -3.48 7.51 -2.63
N PHE A 194 -4.76 7.71 -2.34
CA PHE A 194 -5.79 6.74 -2.66
C PHE A 194 -5.96 6.51 -4.17
N GLY A 195 -5.85 7.55 -4.99
CA GLY A 195 -5.87 7.42 -6.45
C GLY A 195 -4.73 6.55 -6.97
N THR A 196 -3.51 6.73 -6.46
CA THR A 196 -2.35 5.88 -6.78
C THR A 196 -2.61 4.44 -6.32
N LEU A 197 -3.03 4.24 -5.07
CA LEU A 197 -3.37 2.90 -4.57
C LEU A 197 -4.46 2.23 -5.41
N GLN A 198 -5.47 2.98 -5.86
CA GLN A 198 -6.51 2.47 -6.74
C GLN A 198 -5.93 2.04 -8.09
N GLN A 199 -5.12 2.89 -8.74
CA GLN A 199 -4.48 2.56 -10.02
C GLN A 199 -3.65 1.27 -9.97
N HIS A 200 -3.04 0.98 -8.82
CA HIS A 200 -2.27 -0.25 -8.60
C HIS A 200 -3.10 -1.45 -8.08
N GLY A 201 -4.42 -1.30 -7.95
CA GLY A 201 -5.33 -2.35 -7.51
C GLY A 201 -5.28 -2.64 -6.01
N CYS A 202 -4.68 -1.74 -5.23
CA CYS A 202 -4.54 -1.85 -3.78
C CYS A 202 -5.83 -1.51 -3.03
N VAL A 203 -6.69 -0.66 -3.62
CA VAL A 203 -7.98 -0.31 -3.03
C VAL A 203 -9.09 -0.35 -4.07
N SER A 204 -10.31 -0.63 -3.62
CA SER A 204 -11.54 -0.44 -4.40
C SER A 204 -12.36 0.70 -3.81
N ILE A 205 -13.01 1.48 -4.66
CA ILE A 205 -13.94 2.52 -4.23
C ILE A 205 -15.30 1.87 -3.89
N VAL A 206 -15.84 2.23 -2.73
CA VAL A 206 -17.17 1.85 -2.27
C VAL A 206 -17.91 3.07 -1.73
N SER A 207 -19.23 2.96 -1.57
CA SER A 207 -20.04 3.98 -0.88
C SER A 207 -20.27 3.55 0.57
N ARG A 208 -19.97 4.44 1.52
CA ARG A 208 -20.26 4.28 2.95
C ARG A 208 -21.01 5.50 3.43
N ASN A 209 -22.26 5.31 3.86
CA ASN A 209 -23.15 6.40 4.32
C ASN A 209 -23.29 7.55 3.29
N GLY A 210 -23.35 7.21 2.00
CA GLY A 210 -23.46 8.20 0.92
C GLY A 210 -22.15 8.90 0.54
N ASN A 211 -21.04 8.61 1.25
CA ASN A 211 -19.73 9.16 0.96
C ASN A 211 -18.83 8.15 0.25
N GLN A 212 -17.93 8.65 -0.58
CA GLN A 212 -16.89 7.84 -1.19
C GLN A 212 -15.91 7.35 -0.12
N ALA A 213 -15.70 6.04 -0.07
CA ALA A 213 -14.75 5.39 0.81
C ALA A 213 -13.89 4.39 0.03
N TYR A 214 -12.75 4.02 0.59
CA TYR A 214 -11.79 3.12 -0.03
C TYR A 214 -11.67 1.87 0.81
N GLN A 215 -11.80 0.71 0.18
CA GLN A 215 -11.65 -0.59 0.83
C GLN A 215 -10.32 -1.22 0.38
N PRO A 216 -9.47 -1.69 1.31
CA PRO A 216 -8.22 -2.33 0.92
C PRO A 216 -8.50 -3.69 0.28
N THR A 217 -7.76 -4.01 -0.77
CA THR A 217 -7.87 -5.32 -1.44
C THR A 217 -6.99 -6.35 -0.75
N TRP A 218 -7.23 -7.62 -1.06
CA TRP A 218 -6.34 -8.71 -0.68
C TRP A 218 -4.89 -8.47 -1.12
N LYS A 219 -4.71 -7.96 -2.34
CA LYS A 219 -3.39 -7.62 -2.89
C LYS A 219 -2.68 -6.62 -1.98
N TYR A 220 -3.37 -5.58 -1.54
CA TYR A 220 -2.79 -4.60 -0.63
C TYR A 220 -2.38 -5.23 0.70
N GLN A 221 -3.25 -6.03 1.30
CA GLN A 221 -2.92 -6.74 2.54
C GLN A 221 -1.63 -7.58 2.40
N VAL A 222 -1.53 -8.40 1.34
CA VAL A 222 -0.33 -9.21 1.06
C VAL A 222 0.92 -8.35 0.90
N MET A 223 0.86 -7.27 0.13
CA MET A 223 2.03 -6.39 -0.06
C MET A 223 2.44 -5.68 1.23
N THR A 224 1.49 -5.41 2.12
CA THR A 224 1.75 -4.71 3.39
C THR A 224 2.25 -5.63 4.51
N GLN A 225 2.26 -6.95 4.29
CA GLN A 225 2.88 -7.95 5.18
C GLN A 225 4.41 -8.04 5.00
N GLU A 226 5.00 -7.28 4.07
CA GLU A 226 6.46 -7.13 3.99
C GLU A 226 6.99 -6.54 5.30
N GLU A 227 8.14 -7.05 5.78
CA GLU A 227 8.65 -6.80 7.13
C GLU A 227 8.87 -5.31 7.42
N SER A 228 9.44 -4.58 6.46
CA SER A 228 9.75 -3.15 6.60
C SER A 228 8.48 -2.31 6.68
N VAL A 229 7.49 -2.58 5.83
CA VAL A 229 6.18 -1.94 5.85
C VAL A 229 5.43 -2.25 7.15
N ALA A 230 5.42 -3.52 7.56
CA ALA A 230 4.77 -3.96 8.80
C ALA A 230 5.39 -3.29 10.04
N ARG A 231 6.72 -3.13 10.06
CA ARG A 231 7.46 -2.44 11.13
C ARG A 231 7.08 -0.96 11.22
N LEU A 232 7.08 -0.23 10.10
CA LEU A 232 6.68 1.18 10.05
C LEU A 232 5.22 1.37 10.49
N ALA A 233 4.32 0.50 10.01
CA ALA A 233 2.92 0.51 10.43
C ALA A 233 2.78 0.28 11.95
N SER A 234 3.59 -0.63 12.50
CA SER A 234 3.56 -0.94 13.94
C SER A 234 3.95 0.24 14.80
N VAL A 235 4.99 0.97 14.42
CA VAL A 235 5.39 2.21 15.11
C VAL A 235 4.23 3.19 15.13
N VAL A 236 3.61 3.47 13.98
CA VAL A 236 2.49 4.40 13.87
C VAL A 236 1.27 3.95 14.68
N ARG A 237 0.95 2.65 14.69
CA ARG A 237 -0.13 2.11 15.53
C ARG A 237 0.11 2.32 17.02
N THR A 238 1.33 2.08 17.50
CA THR A 238 1.67 2.28 18.92
C THR A 238 1.45 3.72 19.34
N LEU A 239 1.77 4.68 18.47
CA LEU A 239 1.53 6.11 18.71
C LEU A 239 0.01 6.42 18.78
N ILE A 240 -0.83 5.74 18.00
CA ILE A 240 -2.29 5.90 18.04
C ILE A 240 -2.87 5.31 19.34
N ALA A 241 -2.44 4.11 19.71
CA ALA A 241 -3.00 3.37 20.85
C ALA A 241 -2.74 4.03 22.21
N ALA A 242 -1.69 4.82 22.34
CA ALA A 242 -1.30 5.52 23.57
C ALA A 242 -2.34 6.54 24.11
N ARG A 243 -3.50 6.71 23.47
CA ARG A 243 -4.58 7.63 23.87
C ARG A 243 -5.90 6.96 24.27
N GLU A 244 -6.11 5.68 23.96
CA GLU A 244 -7.37 4.99 24.34
C GLU A 244 -7.42 4.57 25.83
N VAL A 245 -6.36 4.86 26.59
CA VAL A 245 -6.20 4.65 28.05
C VAL A 245 -6.06 6.00 28.73
#